data_AF-A0AAU7XRH0-F1
#
_entry.id   AF-A0AAU7XRH0-F1
#
_cell.length_a   1.000
_cell.length_b   1.000
_cell.length_c   1.000
_cell.angle_alpha   90.00
_cell.angle_beta   90.00
_cell.angle_gamma   90.00
#
_symmetry.space_group_name_H-M   'P 1'
#
loop_
_entity.id
_entity.type
_entity.pdbx_description
1 polymer ?
#
loop_
_entity_poly.entity_id
_entity_poly.type
_entity_poly.pdbx_seq_one_letter_code
_entity_poly.pdbx_strand_id
1 'polypeptide(L)'
;MIAHRRRQHPSRVPMLTVLIGSLWLAGCASSNNLTAQANPAAAEAYTQLGVAYLERDNLPRALNALDRALEIAPRHAEALQALALVYQRQGESALANDYFQQAVNAEPDFTRARNNYAAFLYGQGQFNAACEQLETASQDAQYANRAQLFTNLGQCYLALEEFDKARARLERAQSIDPRNSRGYLMLAELEYSQGHYTQAWAPLQTYLQLAEPDQAALSMAVDIAHARGEHDVAAEYQRLLGND
;
A
#
# COMPACT_ATOMS: atom_id res chain seq x y z
N MET A 1 -61.57 -77.80 47.35
CA MET A 1 -61.33 -79.24 47.08
C MET A 1 -60.89 -79.41 45.63
N ILE A 2 -59.67 -79.92 45.43
CA ILE A 2 -59.27 -80.96 44.45
C ILE A 2 -59.68 -80.69 42.98
N ALA A 3 -58.82 -80.19 42.09
CA ALA A 3 -57.62 -80.78 41.44
C ALA A 3 -57.89 -81.90 40.41
N HIS A 4 -57.19 -81.77 39.26
CA HIS A 4 -56.85 -82.75 38.21
C HIS A 4 -57.89 -83.01 37.11
N ARG A 5 -57.54 -83.23 35.82
CA ARG A 5 -56.24 -83.57 35.20
C ARG A 5 -56.27 -83.28 33.68
N ARG A 6 -55.06 -83.05 33.16
CA ARG A 6 -54.64 -82.87 31.77
C ARG A 6 -55.11 -83.96 30.79
N ARG A 7 -55.23 -83.59 29.51
CA ARG A 7 -54.85 -84.45 28.37
C ARG A 7 -53.79 -83.75 27.52
N GLN A 8 -52.90 -84.58 27.00
CA GLN A 8 -51.61 -84.26 26.42
C GLN A 8 -51.60 -84.40 24.88
N HIS A 9 -50.70 -83.63 24.26
CA HIS A 9 -49.80 -84.00 23.13
C HIS A 9 -50.34 -84.13 21.69
N PRO A 10 -49.47 -84.09 20.65
CA PRO A 10 -48.11 -83.51 20.55
C PRO A 10 -47.77 -82.84 19.18
N SER A 11 -46.51 -82.37 19.07
CA SER A 11 -45.63 -82.49 17.88
C SER A 11 -45.80 -81.42 16.78
N ARG A 12 -44.78 -80.94 16.03
CA ARG A 12 -43.32 -81.08 16.04
C ARG A 12 -42.73 -80.25 14.86
N VAL A 13 -41.46 -79.85 14.98
CA VAL A 13 -40.45 -79.53 13.92
C VAL A 13 -40.59 -78.22 13.09
N PRO A 14 -39.50 -77.72 12.43
CA PRO A 14 -38.94 -76.37 12.62
C PRO A 14 -38.67 -75.71 11.25
N MET A 15 -37.46 -75.15 11.02
CA MET A 15 -36.84 -74.75 9.72
C MET A 15 -36.95 -73.24 9.45
N LEU A 16 -35.93 -72.41 9.73
CA LEU A 16 -34.61 -72.23 9.08
C LEU A 16 -34.70 -71.48 7.73
N THR A 17 -34.35 -70.18 7.74
CA THR A 17 -33.86 -69.30 6.64
C THR A 17 -33.61 -67.92 7.28
N VAL A 18 -32.39 -67.48 7.63
CA VAL A 18 -31.21 -67.10 6.83
C VAL A 18 -31.44 -65.90 5.88
N LEU A 19 -30.55 -64.92 6.03
CA LEU A 19 -30.02 -63.91 5.07
C LEU A 19 -30.55 -62.47 5.09
N ILE A 20 -29.79 -61.62 5.80
CA ILE A 20 -29.13 -60.37 5.38
C ILE A 20 -29.94 -59.39 4.53
N GLY A 21 -30.25 -58.24 5.13
CA GLY A 21 -30.65 -57.02 4.44
C GLY A 21 -29.91 -55.81 5.03
N SER A 22 -28.59 -55.74 4.83
CA SER A 22 -27.80 -54.54 5.07
C SER A 22 -28.07 -53.54 3.95
N LEU A 23 -28.90 -52.52 4.21
CA LEU A 23 -28.96 -51.31 3.40
C LEU A 23 -28.60 -50.11 4.29
N TRP A 24 -27.30 -49.96 4.51
CA TRP A 24 -26.73 -48.67 4.90
C TRP A 24 -26.83 -47.76 3.67
N LEU A 25 -27.87 -46.94 3.61
CA LEU A 25 -27.85 -45.75 2.77
C LEU A 25 -26.89 -44.75 3.43
N ALA A 26 -25.59 -45.01 3.31
CA ALA A 26 -24.60 -43.97 3.37
C ALA A 26 -24.82 -43.13 2.11
N GLY A 27 -25.72 -42.15 2.22
CA GLY A 27 -25.75 -41.05 1.28
C GLY A 27 -24.37 -40.42 1.32
N CYS A 28 -23.57 -40.64 0.28
CA CYS A 28 -22.50 -39.72 -0.05
C CYS A 28 -23.18 -38.39 -0.33
N ALA A 29 -23.41 -37.60 0.74
CA ALA A 29 -23.34 -36.17 0.59
C ALA A 29 -21.92 -35.92 0.10
N SER A 30 -21.75 -35.92 -1.22
CA SER A 30 -20.66 -35.19 -1.83
C SER A 30 -20.82 -33.79 -1.28
N SER A 31 -20.06 -33.49 -0.23
CA SER A 31 -19.71 -32.12 0.09
C SER A 31 -19.08 -31.64 -1.19
N ASN A 32 -19.89 -30.99 -2.03
CA ASN A 32 -19.40 -30.03 -3.00
C ASN A 32 -18.72 -28.96 -2.15
N ASN A 33 -17.49 -29.25 -1.73
CA ASN A 33 -16.45 -28.27 -1.64
C ASN A 33 -16.22 -27.81 -3.07
N LEU A 34 -17.20 -27.06 -3.59
CA LEU A 34 -16.93 -25.94 -4.44
C LEU A 34 -16.12 -24.99 -3.56
N THR A 35 -14.86 -25.34 -3.32
CA THR A 35 -13.82 -24.35 -3.56
C THR A 35 -14.13 -23.86 -4.96
N ALA A 36 -14.92 -22.78 -5.06
CA ALA A 36 -14.89 -21.95 -6.24
C ALA A 36 -13.41 -21.83 -6.53
N GLN A 37 -12.96 -22.48 -7.61
CA GLN A 37 -11.58 -22.37 -8.03
C GLN A 37 -11.41 -20.87 -8.22
N ALA A 38 -10.82 -20.21 -7.23
CA ALA A 38 -10.62 -18.78 -7.23
C ALA A 38 -9.90 -18.52 -8.54
N ASN A 39 -10.59 -17.92 -9.49
CA ASN A 39 -10.02 -17.70 -10.81
C ASN A 39 -9.14 -16.47 -10.65
N PRO A 40 -7.81 -16.63 -10.46
CA PRO A 40 -6.97 -15.52 -10.07
C PRO A 40 -6.93 -14.48 -11.18
N ALA A 41 -7.09 -14.91 -12.44
CA ALA A 41 -7.20 -14.03 -13.59
C ALA A 41 -8.49 -13.18 -13.58
N ALA A 42 -9.59 -13.71 -13.03
CA ALA A 42 -10.82 -12.93 -12.89
C ALA A 42 -10.68 -11.86 -11.80
N ALA A 43 -10.07 -12.20 -10.66
CA ALA A 43 -9.79 -11.22 -9.61
C ALA A 43 -8.86 -10.11 -10.13
N GLU A 44 -7.78 -10.49 -10.81
CA GLU A 44 -6.84 -9.54 -11.44
C GLU A 44 -7.55 -8.61 -12.45
N ALA A 45 -8.41 -9.16 -13.32
CA ALA A 45 -9.15 -8.35 -14.30
C ALA A 45 -10.09 -7.34 -13.64
N TYR A 46 -10.79 -7.74 -12.56
CA TYR A 46 -11.61 -6.82 -11.77
C TYR A 46 -10.77 -5.78 -11.02
N THR A 47 -9.59 -6.15 -10.52
CA THR A 47 -8.62 -5.23 -9.91
C THR A 47 -8.20 -4.16 -10.90
N GLN A 48 -7.76 -4.56 -12.10
CA GLN A 48 -7.35 -3.63 -13.15
C GLN A 48 -8.49 -2.70 -13.58
N LEU A 49 -9.71 -3.23 -13.68
CA LEU A 49 -10.90 -2.42 -13.96
C LEU A 49 -11.17 -1.40 -12.85
N GLY A 50 -11.04 -1.82 -11.59
CA GLY A 50 -11.19 -0.96 -10.41
C GLY A 50 -10.17 0.18 -10.37
N VAL A 51 -8.89 -0.15 -10.62
CA VAL A 51 -7.80 0.83 -10.71
C VAL A 51 -8.06 1.83 -11.84
N ALA A 52 -8.47 1.37 -13.03
CA ALA A 52 -8.78 2.25 -14.15
C ALA A 52 -9.96 3.20 -13.86
N TYR A 53 -10.95 2.76 -13.07
CA TYR A 53 -12.02 3.65 -12.61
C TYR A 53 -11.54 4.65 -11.56
N LEU A 54 -10.68 4.24 -10.62
CA LEU A 54 -10.08 5.11 -9.62
C LEU A 54 -9.23 6.22 -10.27
N GLU A 55 -8.44 5.89 -11.29
CA GLU A 55 -7.64 6.87 -12.05
C GLU A 55 -8.52 7.93 -12.72
N ARG A 56 -9.73 7.56 -13.14
CA ARG A 56 -10.75 8.46 -13.73
C ARG A 56 -11.66 9.11 -12.69
N ASP A 57 -11.34 8.96 -11.42
CA ASP A 57 -12.11 9.47 -10.28
C ASP A 57 -13.57 8.96 -10.20
N ASN A 58 -13.86 7.83 -10.86
CA ASN A 58 -15.17 7.18 -10.79
C ASN A 58 -15.22 6.21 -9.61
N LEU A 59 -15.23 6.77 -8.40
CA LEU A 59 -15.15 6.01 -7.15
C LEU A 59 -16.25 4.93 -7.01
N PRO A 60 -17.53 5.16 -7.37
CA PRO A 60 -18.57 4.14 -7.26
C PRO A 60 -18.30 2.90 -8.11
N ARG A 61 -17.78 3.08 -9.34
CA ARG A 61 -17.44 1.94 -10.21
C ARG A 61 -16.13 1.27 -9.78
N ALA A 62 -15.19 2.03 -9.24
CA ALA A 62 -13.97 1.48 -8.66
C ALA A 62 -14.32 0.53 -7.49
N LEU A 63 -15.15 0.97 -6.54
CA LEU A 63 -15.64 0.16 -5.43
C LEU A 63 -16.27 -1.15 -5.93
N ASN A 64 -17.24 -1.05 -6.86
CA ASN A 64 -17.93 -2.24 -7.34
C ASN A 64 -16.98 -3.27 -7.99
N ALA A 65 -16.02 -2.82 -8.80
CA ALA A 65 -15.06 -3.72 -9.43
C ALA A 65 -14.11 -4.35 -8.39
N LEU A 66 -13.61 -3.55 -7.45
CA LEU A 66 -12.70 -4.03 -6.39
C LEU A 66 -13.40 -4.99 -5.42
N ASP A 67 -14.66 -4.75 -5.08
CA ASP A 67 -15.47 -5.67 -4.28
C ASP A 67 -15.60 -7.03 -4.99
N ARG A 68 -15.84 -7.04 -6.30
CA ARG A 68 -15.85 -8.29 -7.08
C ARG A 68 -14.50 -9.00 -7.09
N ALA A 69 -13.40 -8.24 -7.18
CA ALA A 69 -12.06 -8.82 -7.08
C ALA A 69 -11.85 -9.53 -5.73
N LEU A 70 -12.28 -8.88 -4.64
CA LEU A 70 -12.12 -9.39 -3.27
C LEU A 70 -13.13 -10.49 -2.91
N GLU A 71 -14.31 -10.53 -3.53
CA GLU A 71 -15.23 -11.68 -3.45
C GLU A 71 -14.57 -12.95 -4.02
N ILE A 72 -13.77 -12.82 -5.09
CA ILE A 72 -13.06 -13.93 -5.74
C ILE A 72 -11.76 -14.28 -4.99
N ALA A 73 -11.00 -13.27 -4.59
CA ALA A 73 -9.71 -13.40 -3.92
C ALA A 73 -9.61 -12.43 -2.74
N PRO A 74 -10.10 -12.81 -1.54
CA PRO A 74 -10.18 -11.92 -0.38
C PRO A 74 -8.85 -11.34 0.12
N ARG A 75 -7.72 -11.97 -0.25
CA ARG A 75 -6.37 -11.54 0.12
C ARG A 75 -5.58 -10.98 -1.07
N HIS A 76 -6.25 -10.52 -2.12
CA HIS A 76 -5.56 -9.93 -3.28
C HIS A 76 -4.99 -8.56 -2.89
N ALA A 77 -3.67 -8.49 -2.69
CA ALA A 77 -3.02 -7.31 -2.13
C ALA A 77 -3.22 -6.04 -2.98
N GLU A 78 -3.16 -6.15 -4.31
CA GLU A 78 -3.42 -5.02 -5.21
C GLU A 78 -4.86 -4.50 -5.13
N ALA A 79 -5.86 -5.38 -5.06
CA ALA A 79 -7.26 -4.98 -4.89
C ALA A 79 -7.49 -4.30 -3.53
N LEU A 80 -6.93 -4.86 -2.45
CA LEU A 80 -7.00 -4.26 -1.11
C LEU A 80 -6.37 -2.86 -1.10
N GLN A 81 -5.19 -2.71 -1.71
CA GLN A 81 -4.49 -1.42 -1.80
C GLN A 81 -5.25 -0.40 -2.67
N ALA A 82 -5.86 -0.83 -3.77
CA ALA A 82 -6.69 0.04 -4.59
C ALA A 82 -7.95 0.49 -3.84
N LEU A 83 -8.56 -0.40 -3.05
CA LEU A 83 -9.72 -0.09 -2.23
C LEU A 83 -9.37 0.90 -1.11
N ALA A 84 -8.19 0.75 -0.50
CA ALA A 84 -7.65 1.72 0.45
C ALA A 84 -7.52 3.12 -0.16
N LEU A 85 -7.02 3.23 -1.40
CA LEU A 85 -6.94 4.51 -2.11
C LEU A 85 -8.31 5.11 -2.42
N VAL A 86 -9.32 4.28 -2.75
CA VAL A 86 -10.69 4.76 -2.95
C VAL A 86 -11.23 5.39 -1.66
N TYR A 87 -11.13 4.69 -0.53
CA TYR A 87 -11.58 5.20 0.76
C TYR A 87 -10.79 6.44 1.20
N GLN A 88 -9.49 6.50 0.91
CA GLN A 88 -8.68 7.70 1.14
C GLN A 88 -9.24 8.90 0.36
N ARG A 89 -9.58 8.74 -0.93
CA ARG A 89 -10.19 9.81 -1.74
C ARG A 89 -11.57 10.24 -1.25
N GLN A 90 -12.32 9.34 -0.65
CA GLN A 90 -13.62 9.64 -0.03
C GLN A 90 -13.48 10.34 1.34
N GLY A 91 -12.28 10.43 1.90
CA GLY A 91 -12.03 10.97 3.24
C GLY A 91 -12.27 9.96 4.38
N GLU A 92 -12.61 8.71 4.04
CA GLU A 92 -12.88 7.62 4.97
C GLU A 92 -11.58 7.01 5.50
N SER A 93 -10.85 7.81 6.29
CA SER A 93 -9.47 7.53 6.71
C SER A 93 -9.34 6.23 7.52
N ALA A 94 -10.33 5.88 8.34
CA ALA A 94 -10.31 4.65 9.11
C ALA A 94 -10.37 3.39 8.21
N LEU A 95 -11.24 3.42 7.19
CA LEU A 95 -11.34 2.33 6.21
C LEU A 95 -10.10 2.26 5.33
N ALA A 96 -9.59 3.41 4.89
CA ALA A 96 -8.35 3.46 4.11
C ALA A 96 -7.19 2.80 4.87
N ASN A 97 -7.02 3.13 6.15
CA ASN A 97 -6.00 2.54 7.00
C ASN A 97 -6.15 1.00 7.11
N ASP A 98 -7.36 0.53 7.37
CA ASP A 98 -7.65 -0.91 7.50
C ASP A 98 -7.28 -1.67 6.22
N TYR A 99 -7.73 -1.19 5.05
CA TYR A 99 -7.43 -1.85 3.78
C TYR A 99 -5.94 -1.76 3.40
N PHE A 100 -5.23 -0.68 3.75
CA PHE A 100 -3.78 -0.63 3.57
C PHE A 100 -3.07 -1.68 4.44
N GLN A 101 -3.46 -1.81 5.70
CA GLN A 101 -2.92 -2.84 6.61
C GLN A 101 -3.18 -4.24 6.07
N GLN A 102 -4.40 -4.51 5.61
CA GLN A 102 -4.73 -5.79 4.99
C GLN A 102 -3.86 -6.05 3.75
N ALA A 103 -3.62 -5.05 2.89
CA ALA A 103 -2.79 -5.20 1.70
C ALA A 103 -1.33 -5.58 2.04
N VAL A 104 -0.69 -4.85 2.97
CA VAL A 104 0.70 -5.14 3.37
C VAL A 104 0.85 -6.43 4.18
N ASN A 105 -0.23 -6.89 4.83
CA ASN A 105 -0.27 -8.20 5.50
C ASN A 105 -0.53 -9.35 4.54
N ALA A 106 -1.29 -9.10 3.46
CA ALA A 106 -1.56 -10.07 2.42
C ALA A 106 -0.30 -10.39 1.62
N GLU A 107 0.47 -9.36 1.27
CA GLU A 107 1.73 -9.49 0.54
C GLU A 107 2.81 -8.56 1.15
N PRO A 108 3.63 -9.09 2.08
CA PRO A 108 4.65 -8.30 2.77
C PRO A 108 5.71 -7.67 1.85
N ASP A 109 5.94 -8.22 0.66
CA ASP A 109 6.93 -7.71 -0.30
C ASP A 109 6.31 -6.75 -1.33
N PHE A 110 5.03 -6.37 -1.16
CA PHE A 110 4.35 -5.47 -2.10
C PHE A 110 4.77 -4.00 -1.90
N THR A 111 5.94 -3.66 -2.42
CA THR A 111 6.61 -2.36 -2.25
C THR A 111 5.72 -1.17 -2.58
N ARG A 112 4.91 -1.26 -3.64
CA ARG A 112 3.96 -0.20 -4.04
C ARG A 112 2.90 0.06 -2.96
N ALA A 113 2.35 -0.98 -2.33
CA ALA A 113 1.39 -0.81 -1.25
C ALA A 113 2.01 -0.18 -0.01
N ARG A 114 3.24 -0.58 0.35
CA ARG A 114 3.96 0.03 1.47
C ARG A 114 4.24 1.52 1.24
N ASN A 115 4.71 1.89 0.05
CA ASN A 115 4.95 3.30 -0.28
C ASN A 115 3.65 4.12 -0.25
N ASN A 116 2.54 3.59 -0.77
CA ASN A 116 1.24 4.28 -0.73
C ASN A 116 0.69 4.39 0.70
N TYR A 117 0.82 3.33 1.50
CA TYR A 117 0.41 3.33 2.90
C TYR A 117 1.23 4.33 3.71
N ALA A 118 2.54 4.40 3.47
CA ALA A 118 3.38 5.41 4.10
C ALA A 118 2.95 6.84 3.76
N ALA A 119 2.62 7.13 2.50
CA ALA A 119 2.11 8.44 2.09
C ALA A 119 0.78 8.76 2.79
N PHE A 120 -0.12 7.78 2.91
CA PHE A 120 -1.34 7.91 3.69
C PHE A 120 -1.05 8.23 5.17
N LEU A 121 -0.19 7.44 5.83
CA LEU A 121 0.20 7.62 7.23
C LEU A 121 0.85 8.99 7.47
N TYR A 122 1.71 9.43 6.55
CA TYR A 122 2.33 10.76 6.59
C TYR A 122 1.27 11.86 6.56
N GLY A 123 0.27 11.75 5.68
CA GLY A 123 -0.85 12.69 5.60
C GLY A 123 -1.71 12.73 6.86
N GLN A 124 -1.72 11.65 7.65
CA GLN A 124 -2.38 11.58 8.96
C GLN A 124 -1.48 12.07 10.11
N GLY A 125 -0.27 12.56 9.82
CA GLY A 125 0.71 12.97 10.84
C GLY A 125 1.38 11.81 11.58
N GLN A 126 1.19 10.57 11.12
CA GLN A 126 1.77 9.37 11.73
C GLN A 126 3.17 9.10 11.18
N PHE A 127 4.09 10.05 11.38
CA PHE A 127 5.40 10.06 10.73
C PHE A 127 6.25 8.84 11.06
N ASN A 128 6.31 8.41 12.32
CA ASN A 128 7.06 7.20 12.71
C ASN A 128 6.60 5.96 11.93
N ALA A 129 5.29 5.73 11.85
CA ALA A 129 4.72 4.59 11.13
C ALA A 129 4.95 4.71 9.61
N ALA A 130 4.86 5.92 9.05
CA ALA A 130 5.17 6.17 7.64
C ALA A 130 6.63 5.82 7.30
N CYS A 131 7.57 6.26 8.13
CA CYS A 131 9.00 6.00 7.94
C CYS A 131 9.30 4.50 8.02
N GLU A 132 8.65 3.76 8.92
CA GLU A 132 8.81 2.30 9.03
C GLU A 132 8.38 1.57 7.74
N GLN A 133 7.23 1.97 7.17
CA GLN A 133 6.77 1.40 5.90
C GLN A 133 7.72 1.72 4.74
N LEU A 134 8.26 2.95 4.69
CA LEU A 134 9.21 3.37 3.67
C LEU A 134 10.58 2.70 3.81
N GLU A 135 11.09 2.52 5.03
CA GLU A 135 12.35 1.79 5.26
C GLU A 135 12.23 0.34 4.80
N THR A 136 11.10 -0.31 5.10
CA THR A 136 10.81 -1.68 4.61
C THR A 136 10.74 -1.70 3.08
N ALA A 137 10.00 -0.76 2.48
CA ALA A 137 9.87 -0.66 1.04
C ALA A 137 11.22 -0.35 0.35
N SER A 138 12.13 0.38 0.99
CA SER A 138 13.42 0.77 0.42
C SER A 138 14.40 -0.40 0.19
N GLN A 139 14.13 -1.55 0.84
CA GLN A 139 14.90 -2.78 0.69
C GLN A 139 14.71 -3.43 -0.69
N ASP A 140 13.58 -3.15 -1.37
CA ASP A 140 13.37 -3.59 -2.74
C ASP A 140 14.23 -2.76 -3.70
N ALA A 141 15.35 -3.36 -4.12
CA ALA A 141 16.29 -2.74 -5.04
C ALA A 141 15.77 -2.65 -6.48
N GLN A 142 14.74 -3.42 -6.84
CA GLN A 142 14.19 -3.50 -8.20
C GLN A 142 12.95 -2.62 -8.40
N TYR A 143 12.47 -1.97 -7.34
CA TYR A 143 11.31 -1.10 -7.43
C TYR A 143 11.52 0.03 -8.46
N ALA A 144 10.63 0.13 -9.44
CA ALA A 144 10.78 1.10 -10.53
C ALA A 144 10.80 2.57 -10.04
N ASN A 145 10.00 2.89 -9.02
CA ASN A 145 9.88 4.25 -8.47
C ASN A 145 10.80 4.47 -7.25
N ARG A 146 11.96 3.79 -7.20
CA ARG A 146 12.84 3.80 -6.02
C ARG A 146 13.40 5.18 -5.68
N ALA A 147 13.68 6.04 -6.67
CA ALA A 147 14.07 7.41 -6.41
C ALA A 147 12.99 8.18 -5.63
N GLN A 148 11.74 8.11 -6.09
CA GLN A 148 10.61 8.75 -5.41
C GLN A 148 10.37 8.18 -4.01
N LEU A 149 10.56 6.87 -3.83
CA LEU A 149 10.49 6.21 -2.52
C LEU A 149 11.53 6.82 -1.55
N PHE A 150 12.78 6.99 -1.98
CA PHE A 150 13.80 7.64 -1.16
C PHE A 150 13.51 9.12 -0.90
N THR A 151 12.93 9.85 -1.86
CA THR A 151 12.45 11.23 -1.63
C THR A 151 11.36 11.25 -0.56
N ASN A 152 10.39 10.33 -0.60
CA ASN A 152 9.34 10.21 0.44
C ASN A 152 9.93 9.83 1.81
N LEU A 153 10.95 8.97 1.85
CA LEU A 153 11.62 8.61 3.10
C LEU A 153 12.45 9.77 3.67
N GLY A 154 13.12 10.54 2.81
CA GLY A 154 13.77 11.79 3.19
C GLY A 154 12.79 12.78 3.80
N GLN A 155 11.63 12.97 3.16
CA GLN A 155 10.54 13.80 3.69
C GLN A 155 10.07 13.33 5.07
N CYS A 156 9.90 12.02 5.23
CA CYS A 156 9.48 11.45 6.48
C CYS A 156 10.48 11.75 7.61
N TYR A 157 11.78 11.61 7.34
CA TYR A 157 12.82 11.95 8.30
C TYR A 157 12.92 13.45 8.60
N LEU A 158 12.63 14.32 7.64
CA LEU A 158 12.52 15.77 7.90
C LEU A 158 11.41 16.08 8.90
N ALA A 159 10.25 15.43 8.76
CA ALA A 159 9.14 15.61 9.70
C ALA A 159 9.42 15.08 11.11
N LEU A 160 10.40 14.18 11.25
CA LEU A 160 10.91 13.68 12.53
C LEU A 160 12.15 14.43 13.03
N GLU A 161 12.60 15.47 12.32
CA GLU A 161 13.84 16.21 12.61
C GLU A 161 15.11 15.33 12.62
N GLU A 162 15.07 14.17 11.96
CA GLU A 162 16.21 13.26 11.81
C GLU A 162 17.06 13.66 10.59
N PHE A 163 17.65 14.86 10.66
CA PHE A 163 18.28 15.55 9.53
C PHE A 163 19.38 14.75 8.82
N ASP A 164 20.22 14.02 9.54
CA ASP A 164 21.27 13.20 8.93
C ASP A 164 20.70 12.04 8.11
N LYS A 165 19.62 11.42 8.61
CA LYS A 165 18.92 10.38 7.84
C LYS A 165 18.21 10.99 6.65
N ALA A 166 17.53 12.13 6.81
CA ALA A 166 16.88 12.83 5.72
C ALA A 166 17.85 13.14 4.57
N ARG A 167 19.01 13.74 4.88
CA ARG A 167 20.09 14.03 3.93
C ARG A 167 20.50 12.78 3.16
N ALA A 168 20.84 11.70 3.88
CA ALA A 168 21.30 10.46 3.25
C ALA A 168 20.27 9.86 2.27
N ARG A 169 18.96 9.97 2.58
CA ARG A 169 17.91 9.45 1.69
C ARG A 169 17.66 10.36 0.49
N LEU A 170 17.74 11.67 0.66
CA LEU A 170 17.62 12.61 -0.45
C LEU A 170 18.81 12.50 -1.42
N GLU A 171 20.04 12.39 -0.91
CA GLU A 171 21.23 12.09 -1.73
C GLU A 171 21.09 10.75 -2.46
N ARG A 172 20.53 9.73 -1.79
CA ARG A 172 20.25 8.45 -2.44
C ARG A 172 19.25 8.59 -3.58
N ALA A 173 18.19 9.37 -3.41
CA ALA A 173 17.21 9.64 -4.47
C ALA A 173 17.88 10.28 -5.70
N GLN A 174 18.71 11.30 -5.49
CA GLN A 174 19.46 12.00 -6.55
C GLN A 174 20.41 11.05 -7.29
N SER A 175 21.06 10.13 -6.58
CA SER A 175 21.96 9.14 -7.20
C SER A 175 21.23 8.13 -8.11
N ILE A 176 19.93 7.90 -7.87
CA ILE A 176 19.12 6.94 -8.64
C ILE A 176 18.48 7.64 -9.84
N ASP A 177 17.88 8.81 -9.62
CA ASP A 177 17.28 9.61 -10.67
C ASP A 177 17.68 11.08 -10.52
N PRO A 178 18.69 11.53 -11.29
CA PRO A 178 19.11 12.94 -11.31
C PRO A 178 18.05 13.90 -11.86
N ARG A 179 16.89 13.42 -12.32
CA ARG A 179 15.78 14.27 -12.78
C ARG A 179 14.69 14.46 -11.71
N ASN A 180 14.84 13.86 -10.53
CA ASN A 180 13.90 14.06 -9.41
C ASN A 180 14.11 15.45 -8.78
N SER A 181 13.51 16.48 -9.36
CA SER A 181 13.63 17.88 -8.89
C SER A 181 13.24 18.05 -7.43
N ARG A 182 12.19 17.35 -6.98
CA ARG A 182 11.70 17.42 -5.60
C ARG A 182 12.77 17.03 -4.58
N GLY A 183 13.54 15.96 -4.83
CA GLY A 183 14.63 15.54 -3.94
C GLY A 183 15.74 16.58 -3.83
N TYR A 184 15.98 17.37 -4.88
CA TYR A 184 16.92 18.49 -4.84
C TYR A 184 16.41 19.65 -4.01
N LEU A 185 15.15 20.07 -4.20
CA LEU A 185 14.55 21.15 -3.41
C LEU A 185 14.59 20.83 -1.92
N MET A 186 14.17 19.63 -1.54
CA MET A 186 14.14 19.21 -0.13
C MET A 186 15.53 19.15 0.51
N LEU A 187 16.57 18.78 -0.26
CA LEU A 187 17.94 18.81 0.25
C LEU A 187 18.43 20.26 0.39
N ALA A 188 18.13 21.13 -0.57
CA ALA A 188 18.45 22.55 -0.48
C ALA A 188 17.79 23.22 0.73
N GLU A 189 16.49 22.98 0.93
CA GLU A 189 15.73 23.45 2.09
C GLU A 189 16.33 22.95 3.41
N LEU A 190 16.68 21.67 3.48
CA LEU A 190 17.33 21.08 4.64
C LEU A 190 18.64 21.82 4.96
N GLU A 191 19.56 21.91 4.00
CA GLU A 191 20.85 22.57 4.23
C GLU A 191 20.69 24.07 4.52
N TYR A 192 19.79 24.75 3.82
CA TYR A 192 19.46 26.16 4.07
C TYR A 192 18.95 26.38 5.50
N SER A 193 18.03 25.52 5.98
CA SER A 193 17.49 25.62 7.35
C SER A 193 18.55 25.40 8.43
N GLN A 194 19.62 24.67 8.12
CA GLN A 194 20.76 24.42 9.01
C GLN A 194 21.86 25.50 8.88
N GLY A 195 21.68 26.50 8.02
CA GLY A 195 22.68 27.54 7.74
C GLY A 195 23.85 27.06 6.88
N HIS A 196 23.74 25.88 6.28
CA HIS A 196 24.75 25.27 5.41
C HIS A 196 24.63 25.80 3.97
N TYR A 197 24.74 27.12 3.79
CA TYR A 197 24.49 27.80 2.51
C TYR A 197 25.37 27.29 1.36
N THR A 198 26.61 26.88 1.64
CA THR A 198 27.47 26.28 0.61
C THR A 198 26.93 24.95 0.12
N GLN A 199 26.46 24.09 1.03
CA GLN A 199 25.88 22.79 0.72
C GLN A 199 24.49 22.91 0.08
N ALA A 200 23.70 23.92 0.45
CA ALA A 200 22.38 24.18 -0.11
C ALA A 200 22.41 24.62 -1.58
N TRP A 201 23.52 25.24 -2.01
CA TRP A 201 23.59 25.89 -3.32
C TRP A 201 23.50 24.94 -4.51
N ALA A 202 24.33 23.90 -4.54
CA ALA A 202 24.35 22.95 -5.65
C ALA A 202 22.99 22.23 -5.88
N PRO A 203 22.31 21.69 -4.85
CA PRO A 203 20.99 21.11 -5.05
C PRO A 203 19.95 22.15 -5.45
N LEU A 204 19.99 23.38 -4.88
CA LEU A 204 19.07 24.43 -5.30
C LEU A 204 19.23 24.77 -6.78
N GLN A 205 20.46 24.99 -7.25
CA GLN A 205 20.72 25.27 -8.66
C GLN A 205 20.20 24.15 -9.57
N THR A 206 20.35 22.89 -9.16
CA THR A 206 19.84 21.75 -9.92
C THR A 206 18.32 21.74 -9.96
N TYR A 207 17.65 22.03 -8.83
CA TYR A 207 16.20 22.18 -8.79
C TYR A 207 15.71 23.28 -9.74
N LEU A 208 16.33 24.46 -9.73
CA LEU A 208 15.97 25.60 -10.58
C LEU A 208 16.17 25.32 -12.09
N GLN A 209 16.99 24.34 -12.46
CA GLN A 209 17.15 23.88 -13.85
C GLN A 209 16.11 22.85 -14.28
N LEU A 210 15.60 22.06 -13.33
CA LEU A 210 14.70 20.93 -13.59
C LEU A 210 13.22 21.31 -13.48
N ALA A 211 12.90 22.37 -12.73
CA ALA A 211 11.54 22.80 -12.44
C ALA A 211 11.39 24.31 -12.63
N GLU A 212 10.15 24.74 -12.88
CA GLU A 212 9.80 26.16 -12.83
C GLU A 212 9.92 26.64 -11.38
N PRO A 213 10.74 27.65 -11.11
CA PRO A 213 11.03 28.07 -9.75
C PRO A 213 9.86 28.90 -9.20
N ASP A 214 9.41 28.56 -8.00
CA ASP A 214 8.46 29.40 -7.28
C ASP A 214 9.18 30.53 -6.52
N GLN A 215 8.40 31.48 -5.98
CA GLN A 215 8.92 32.60 -5.23
C GLN A 215 9.74 32.18 -4.00
N ALA A 216 9.42 31.04 -3.38
CA ALA A 216 10.15 30.55 -2.21
C ALA A 216 11.55 30.08 -2.61
N ALA A 217 11.67 29.31 -3.69
CA ALA A 217 12.95 28.85 -4.21
C ALA A 217 13.82 30.00 -4.71
N LEU A 218 13.24 31.01 -5.38
CA LEU A 218 13.97 32.20 -5.81
C LEU A 218 14.44 33.04 -4.61
N SER A 219 13.61 33.22 -3.59
CA SER A 219 13.99 33.93 -2.36
C SER A 219 15.14 33.22 -1.64
N MET A 220 15.07 31.89 -1.54
CA MET A 220 16.15 31.07 -1.00
C MET A 220 17.46 31.23 -1.81
N ALA A 221 17.36 31.34 -3.14
CA ALA A 221 18.53 31.57 -3.99
C ALA A 221 19.19 32.94 -3.72
N VAL A 222 18.38 33.99 -3.54
CA VAL A 222 18.88 35.33 -3.14
C VAL A 222 19.61 35.26 -1.81
N ASP A 223 19.00 34.63 -0.80
CA ASP A 223 19.58 34.53 0.55
C ASP A 223 20.90 33.75 0.54
N ILE A 224 20.93 32.60 -0.14
CA ILE A 224 22.14 31.78 -0.26
C ILE A 224 23.25 32.55 -1.00
N ALA A 225 22.92 33.25 -2.10
CA ALA A 225 23.88 34.04 -2.85
C ALA A 225 24.47 35.18 -1.98
N HIS A 226 23.63 35.88 -1.20
CA HIS A 226 24.11 36.89 -0.25
C HIS A 226 25.02 36.30 0.82
N ALA A 227 24.64 35.18 1.43
CA ALA A 227 25.45 34.51 2.45
C ALA A 227 26.82 34.03 1.90
N ARG A 228 26.90 33.75 0.60
CA ARG A 228 28.12 33.38 -0.11
C ARG A 228 28.94 34.58 -0.63
N GLY A 229 28.44 35.81 -0.48
CA GLY A 229 29.08 37.03 -0.99
C GLY A 229 28.94 37.22 -2.51
N GLU A 230 28.03 36.48 -3.15
CA GLU A 230 27.79 36.49 -4.60
C GLU A 230 26.71 37.54 -4.94
N HIS A 231 27.03 38.82 -4.73
CA HIS A 231 26.06 39.92 -4.86
C HIS A 231 25.44 40.05 -6.25
N ASP A 232 26.23 39.80 -7.32
CA ASP A 232 25.73 39.86 -8.70
C ASP A 232 24.70 38.76 -8.98
N VAL A 233 24.93 37.56 -8.42
CA VAL A 233 24.02 36.41 -8.53
C VAL A 233 22.74 36.68 -7.75
N ALA A 234 22.84 37.23 -6.54
CA ALA A 234 21.67 37.63 -5.75
C ALA A 234 20.80 38.64 -6.51
N ALA A 235 21.42 39.64 -7.16
CA ALA A 235 20.70 40.65 -7.96
C ALA A 235 20.02 40.05 -9.21
N GLU A 236 20.52 38.94 -9.75
CA GLU A 236 19.86 38.22 -10.83
C GLU A 236 18.56 37.55 -10.36
N TYR A 237 18.62 36.77 -9.28
CA TYR A 237 17.44 36.12 -8.72
C TYR A 237 16.41 37.13 -8.18
N GLN A 238 16.87 38.26 -7.62
CA GLN A 238 15.98 39.34 -7.19
C GLN A 238 15.18 39.95 -8.35
N ARG A 239 15.78 40.05 -9.53
CA ARG A 239 15.04 40.51 -10.72
C ARG A 239 13.98 39.52 -11.16
N LEU A 240 14.26 38.22 -11.05
CA LEU A 240 13.28 37.18 -11.37
C LEU A 240 12.08 37.25 -10.41
N LEU A 241 12.32 37.45 -9.11
CA LEU A 241 11.25 37.64 -8.11
C LEU A 241 10.33 38.83 -8.38
N GLY A 242 10.86 39.91 -8.97
CA GLY A 242 10.11 41.15 -9.22
C GLY A 242 9.29 41.17 -10.50
N ASN A 243 9.30 40.09 -11.30
CA ASN A 243 8.66 40.02 -12.62
C ASN A 243 7.35 39.19 -12.64
N ASP A 244 6.90 38.67 -11.50
CA ASP A 244 5.63 37.92 -11.33
C ASP A 244 4.48 38.80 -10.81
#